data_AF-A0A3D3EU91-F1
#
_entry.id   AF-A0A3D3EU91-F1
#
_cell.length_a   1.000
_cell.length_b   1.000
_cell.length_c   1.000
_cell.angle_alpha   90.00
_cell.angle_beta   90.00
_cell.angle_gamma   90.00
#
_symmetry.space_group_name_H-M   'P 1'
#
loop_
_entity.id
_entity.type
_entity.pdbx_description
1 polymer ?
#
loop_
_entity_poly.entity_id
_entity_poly.type
_entity_poly.pdbx_seq_one_letter_code
_entity_poly.pdbx_strand_id
1 'polypeptide(L)'
;GAFMDRSLLEGDPHRILEGMMIAAFAMGATNGFFYIRAEYPLAIKRIKMAIQQAKDIGLMGQNVFDSGFSFDAEVRTGAGAFVCGEEMALIHSIEGQRGNPTPKPPYPAVQGLWGKPTVVNNVETLGNVSTILRKGAGWFASMGTEKSKGTKVFALTGDIKNTGLVEV
;
A
#
# COMPACT_ATOMS: atom_id res chain seq x y z
N GLY A 1 5.00 -14.46 11.24
CA GLY A 1 5.49 -13.31 12.02
C GLY A 1 4.82 -12.01 11.64
N ALA A 2 4.83 -11.60 10.36
CA ALA A 2 4.30 -10.30 9.95
C ALA A 2 2.84 -10.35 9.44
N PHE A 3 1.91 -9.86 10.27
CA PHE A 3 0.49 -9.69 9.94
C PHE A 3 -0.01 -8.23 10.13
N MET A 4 0.90 -7.29 10.33
CA MET A 4 0.62 -5.84 10.43
C MET A 4 -0.17 -5.32 9.22
N ASP A 5 0.30 -5.56 8.00
CA ASP A 5 -0.34 -5.10 6.77
C ASP A 5 -1.73 -5.72 6.58
N ARG A 6 -1.88 -7.00 6.98
CA ARG A 6 -3.17 -7.68 6.98
C ARG A 6 -4.14 -6.96 7.91
N SER A 7 -3.72 -6.68 9.14
CA SER A 7 -4.55 -6.00 10.13
C SER A 7 -4.92 -4.58 9.73
N LEU A 8 -4.05 -3.86 9.01
CA LEU A 8 -4.39 -2.55 8.46
C LEU A 8 -5.45 -2.64 7.35
N LEU A 9 -5.26 -3.51 6.36
CA LEU A 9 -6.22 -3.72 5.28
C LEU A 9 -7.56 -4.28 5.77
N GLU A 10 -7.54 -5.08 6.83
CA GLU A 10 -8.75 -5.57 7.47
C GLU A 10 -9.39 -4.48 8.32
N GLY A 11 -8.65 -3.82 9.21
CA GLY A 11 -9.20 -2.89 10.20
C GLY A 11 -9.63 -1.54 9.64
N ASP A 12 -8.81 -0.93 8.78
CA ASP A 12 -9.01 0.42 8.25
C ASP A 12 -8.54 0.51 6.78
N PRO A 13 -9.27 -0.12 5.84
CA PRO A 13 -8.90 -0.11 4.42
C PRO A 13 -8.96 1.29 3.79
N HIS A 14 -9.83 2.18 4.30
CA HIS A 14 -10.00 3.54 3.78
C HIS A 14 -8.76 4.40 4.03
N ARG A 15 -8.11 4.26 5.19
CA ARG A 15 -6.83 4.94 5.46
C ARG A 15 -5.74 4.58 4.44
N ILE A 16 -5.68 3.32 4.02
CA ILE A 16 -4.71 2.87 3.01
C ILE A 16 -5.09 3.39 1.63
N LEU A 17 -6.39 3.35 1.29
CA LEU A 17 -6.92 3.85 0.03
C LEU A 17 -6.66 5.35 -0.14
N GLU A 18 -6.95 6.16 0.88
CA GLU A 18 -6.68 7.59 0.93
C GLU A 18 -5.18 7.86 0.74
N GLY A 19 -4.33 7.12 1.46
CA GLY A 19 -2.88 7.24 1.33
C GLY A 19 -2.37 6.93 -0.08
N MET A 20 -2.91 5.89 -0.72
CA MET A 20 -2.58 5.54 -2.11
C MET A 20 -3.02 6.64 -3.08
N MET A 21 -4.21 7.20 -2.90
CA MET A 21 -4.73 8.29 -3.72
C MET A 21 -3.90 9.56 -3.61
N ILE A 22 -3.49 9.93 -2.40
CA ILE A 22 -2.60 11.08 -2.16
C ILE A 22 -1.25 10.86 -2.85
N ALA A 23 -0.66 9.67 -2.69
CA ALA A 23 0.59 9.33 -3.34
C ALA A 23 0.46 9.38 -4.88
N ALA A 24 -0.64 8.86 -5.42
CA ALA A 24 -0.94 8.89 -6.84
C ALA A 24 -1.08 10.33 -7.37
N PHE A 25 -1.78 11.20 -6.64
CA PHE A 25 -1.88 12.62 -6.97
C PHE A 25 -0.50 13.29 -7.01
N ALA A 26 0.33 13.06 -5.99
CA ALA A 26 1.67 13.64 -5.91
C ALA A 26 2.61 13.21 -7.06
N MET A 27 2.42 12.00 -7.60
CA MET A 27 3.27 11.44 -8.65
C MET A 27 2.63 11.52 -10.05
N GLY A 28 1.40 12.01 -10.16
CA GLY A 28 0.65 12.03 -11.42
C GLY A 28 0.21 10.65 -11.92
N ALA A 29 0.06 9.67 -11.02
CA ALA A 29 -0.42 8.33 -11.38
C ALA A 29 -1.95 8.30 -11.46
N THR A 30 -2.49 7.65 -12.51
CA THR A 30 -3.93 7.50 -12.74
C THR A 30 -4.48 6.14 -12.33
N ASN A 31 -3.59 5.18 -12.03
CA ASN A 31 -3.93 3.80 -11.72
C ASN A 31 -3.11 3.32 -10.54
N GLY A 32 -3.72 2.53 -9.67
CA GLY A 32 -3.01 1.82 -8.60
C GLY A 32 -3.47 0.37 -8.44
N PHE A 33 -2.61 -0.43 -7.84
CA PHE A 33 -2.82 -1.86 -7.69
C PHE A 33 -2.52 -2.30 -6.25
N PHE A 34 -3.52 -2.87 -5.60
CA PHE A 34 -3.33 -3.59 -4.35
C PHE A 34 -2.92 -5.02 -4.65
N TYR A 35 -1.65 -5.36 -4.48
CA TYR A 35 -1.19 -6.74 -4.54
C TYR A 35 -1.34 -7.40 -3.17
N ILE A 36 -2.34 -8.27 -3.03
CA ILE A 36 -2.69 -8.90 -1.75
C ILE A 36 -2.52 -10.41 -1.86
N ARG A 37 -1.92 -11.01 -0.84
CA ARG A 37 -1.81 -12.47 -0.68
C ARG A 37 -3.19 -13.14 -0.71
N ALA A 38 -3.36 -14.21 -1.48
CA ALA A 38 -4.63 -14.96 -1.55
C ALA A 38 -5.07 -15.52 -0.18
N GLU A 39 -4.11 -15.72 0.73
CA GLU A 39 -4.34 -16.16 2.10
C GLU A 39 -5.08 -15.12 2.96
N TYR A 40 -5.32 -13.89 2.47
CA TYR A 40 -6.01 -12.81 3.18
C TYR A 40 -7.37 -12.47 2.56
N PRO A 41 -8.35 -13.40 2.56
CA PRO A 41 -9.63 -13.21 1.90
C PRO A 41 -10.44 -12.05 2.50
N LEU A 42 -10.34 -11.81 3.82
CA LEU A 42 -11.03 -10.70 4.47
C LEU A 42 -10.44 -9.35 4.05
N ALA A 43 -9.12 -9.22 4.01
CA ALA A 43 -8.44 -8.02 3.51
C ALA A 43 -8.88 -7.72 2.06
N ILE A 44 -8.85 -8.71 1.17
CA ILE A 44 -9.30 -8.59 -0.23
C ILE A 44 -10.74 -8.09 -0.30
N LYS A 45 -11.65 -8.71 0.47
CA LYS A 45 -13.07 -8.32 0.51
C LYS A 45 -13.21 -6.86 0.96
N ARG A 46 -12.57 -6.48 2.07
CA ARG A 46 -12.70 -5.16 2.67
C ARG A 46 -12.10 -4.05 1.80
N ILE A 47 -10.93 -4.26 1.18
CA ILE A 47 -10.36 -3.25 0.29
C ILE A 47 -11.18 -3.07 -0.99
N LYS A 48 -11.75 -4.16 -1.56
CA LYS A 48 -12.66 -4.07 -2.71
C LYS A 48 -13.92 -3.30 -2.36
N MET A 49 -14.49 -3.54 -1.17
CA MET A 49 -15.62 -2.77 -0.66
C MET A 49 -15.26 -1.30 -0.46
N ALA A 50 -14.08 -0.99 0.09
CA ALA A 50 -13.64 0.39 0.29
C ALA A 50 -13.44 1.13 -1.04
N ILE A 51 -12.85 0.48 -2.05
CA ILE A 51 -12.73 1.02 -3.41
C ILE A 51 -14.10 1.32 -3.98
N GLN A 52 -15.05 0.38 -3.90
CA GLN A 52 -16.41 0.60 -4.41
C GLN A 52 -17.10 1.75 -3.69
N GLN A 53 -17.03 1.78 -2.36
CA GLN A 53 -17.60 2.87 -1.56
C GLN A 53 -17.03 4.23 -1.95
N ALA A 54 -15.71 4.33 -2.14
CA ALA A 54 -15.07 5.58 -2.57
C ALA A 54 -15.55 6.02 -3.96
N LYS A 55 -15.75 5.08 -4.89
CA LYS A 55 -16.33 5.36 -6.21
C LYS A 55 -17.78 5.84 -6.11
N ASP A 56 -18.60 5.16 -5.29
CA ASP A 56 -20.04 5.45 -5.15
C ASP A 56 -20.30 6.88 -4.65
N ILE A 57 -19.40 7.43 -3.82
CA ILE A 57 -19.50 8.79 -3.30
C ILE A 57 -18.65 9.82 -4.06
N GLY A 58 -18.06 9.44 -5.20
CA GLY A 58 -17.27 10.34 -6.06
C GLY A 58 -15.88 10.72 -5.49
N LEU A 59 -15.38 10.01 -4.48
CA LEU A 59 -14.03 10.18 -3.96
C LEU A 59 -12.97 9.46 -4.80
N MET A 60 -13.35 8.60 -5.73
CA MET A 60 -12.46 7.89 -6.65
C MET A 60 -13.11 7.82 -8.03
N GLY A 61 -12.30 7.76 -9.09
CA GLY A 61 -12.77 7.73 -10.46
C GLY A 61 -12.34 8.98 -11.22
N GLN A 62 -13.25 9.53 -12.03
CA GLN A 62 -12.96 10.67 -12.89
C GLN A 62 -13.11 12.00 -12.13
N ASN A 63 -12.19 12.93 -12.38
CA ASN A 63 -12.25 14.31 -11.92
C ASN A 63 -12.57 14.45 -10.41
N VAL A 64 -11.82 13.74 -9.56
CA VAL A 64 -12.02 13.71 -8.11
C VAL A 64 -11.95 15.14 -7.56
N PHE A 65 -12.98 15.56 -6.83
CA PHE A 65 -13.15 16.93 -6.29
C PHE A 65 -13.07 18.06 -7.34
N ASP A 66 -13.44 17.80 -8.60
CA ASP A 66 -13.32 18.78 -9.70
C ASP A 66 -11.90 19.32 -9.92
N SER A 67 -10.89 18.54 -9.51
CA SER A 67 -9.48 18.97 -9.52
C SER A 67 -8.75 18.70 -10.84
N GLY A 68 -9.39 18.04 -11.81
CA GLY A 68 -8.77 17.48 -13.01
C GLY A 68 -8.02 16.17 -12.77
N PHE A 69 -7.84 15.75 -11.52
CA PHE A 69 -7.21 14.47 -11.18
C PHE A 69 -8.19 13.31 -11.30
N SER A 70 -7.76 12.23 -11.94
CA SER A 70 -8.56 11.01 -12.06
C SER A 70 -7.72 9.82 -11.62
N PHE A 71 -8.31 8.93 -10.83
CA PHE A 71 -7.61 7.80 -10.26
C PHE A 71 -8.54 6.59 -10.08
N ASP A 72 -8.04 5.41 -10.42
CA ASP A 72 -8.71 4.14 -10.14
C ASP A 72 -7.73 3.13 -9.52
N ALA A 73 -8.27 2.18 -8.75
CA ALA A 73 -7.55 1.15 -8.05
C ALA A 73 -8.14 -0.24 -8.31
N GLU A 74 -7.27 -1.23 -8.53
CA GLU A 74 -7.64 -2.64 -8.64
C GLU A 74 -6.96 -3.49 -7.57
N VAL A 75 -7.56 -4.66 -7.29
CA VAL A 75 -6.97 -5.65 -6.38
C VAL A 75 -6.48 -6.85 -7.18
N ARG A 76 -5.19 -7.18 -7.05
CA ARG A 76 -4.54 -8.35 -7.64
C ARG A 76 -4.15 -9.33 -6.54
N THR A 77 -4.49 -10.59 -6.72
CA THR A 77 -4.26 -11.63 -5.72
C THR A 77 -3.03 -12.46 -6.05
N GLY A 78 -2.07 -12.52 -5.13
CA GLY A 78 -0.88 -13.36 -5.28
C GLY A 78 -1.15 -14.85 -5.01
N ALA A 79 -0.39 -15.74 -5.64
CA ALA A 79 -0.56 -17.19 -5.56
C ALA A 79 0.28 -17.87 -4.44
N GLY A 80 0.44 -17.20 -3.30
CA GLY A 80 1.14 -17.76 -2.11
C GLY A 80 2.67 -17.81 -2.20
N ALA A 81 3.28 -17.17 -3.20
CA ALA A 81 4.73 -17.11 -3.33
C ALA A 81 5.33 -15.96 -2.50
N PHE A 82 6.13 -16.28 -1.48
CA PHE A 82 6.79 -15.29 -0.63
C PHE A 82 7.70 -14.33 -1.42
N VAL A 83 8.36 -14.84 -2.47
CA VAL A 83 9.24 -14.05 -3.34
C VAL A 83 8.51 -12.89 -4.03
N CYS A 84 7.20 -13.01 -4.28
CA CYS A 84 6.38 -11.94 -4.85
C CYS A 84 6.15 -10.76 -3.89
N GLY A 85 6.74 -10.78 -2.68
CA GLY A 85 6.86 -9.59 -1.84
C GLY A 85 8.02 -8.67 -2.25
N GLU A 86 8.96 -9.14 -3.08
CA GLU A 86 9.99 -8.28 -3.68
C GLU A 86 9.40 -7.44 -4.81
N GLU A 87 9.89 -6.21 -4.96
CA GLU A 87 9.34 -5.18 -5.84
C GLU A 87 9.15 -5.61 -7.31
N MET A 88 10.19 -6.17 -7.95
CA MET A 88 10.11 -6.63 -9.35
C MET A 88 9.31 -7.92 -9.46
N ALA A 89 9.49 -8.84 -8.50
CA ALA A 89 8.72 -10.08 -8.47
C ALA A 89 7.21 -9.82 -8.35
N LEU A 90 6.81 -8.82 -7.57
CA LEU A 90 5.44 -8.35 -7.43
C LEU A 90 4.91 -7.83 -8.77
N ILE A 91 5.68 -6.97 -9.44
CA ILE A 91 5.31 -6.42 -10.75
C ILE A 91 5.10 -7.55 -11.77
N HIS A 92 6.06 -8.45 -11.93
CA HIS A 92 5.93 -9.60 -12.84
C HIS A 92 4.70 -10.46 -12.51
N SER A 93 4.40 -10.64 -11.22
CA SER A 93 3.20 -11.37 -10.82
C SER A 93 1.91 -10.65 -11.20
N ILE A 94 1.85 -9.31 -11.15
CA ILE A 94 0.70 -8.53 -11.65
C ILE A 94 0.57 -8.68 -13.16
N GLU A 95 1.70 -8.71 -13.87
CA GLU A 95 1.76 -8.88 -15.33
C GLU A 95 1.39 -10.31 -15.79
N GLY A 96 1.13 -11.23 -14.87
CA GLY A 96 0.81 -12.63 -15.17
C GLY A 96 2.05 -13.49 -15.49
N GLN A 97 3.25 -12.96 -15.26
CA GLN A 97 4.50 -13.70 -15.38
C GLN A 97 4.83 -14.43 -14.08
N ARG A 98 5.90 -15.25 -14.10
CA ARG A 98 6.47 -15.81 -12.87
C ARG A 98 7.04 -14.68 -12.02
N GLY A 99 6.70 -14.64 -10.74
CA GLY A 99 7.18 -13.63 -9.79
C GLY A 99 8.66 -13.82 -9.40
N ASN A 100 9.54 -13.69 -10.38
CA ASN A 100 10.98 -13.70 -10.17
C ASN A 100 11.50 -12.27 -10.08
N PRO A 101 12.41 -11.95 -9.16
CA PRO A 101 13.06 -10.65 -9.12
C PRO A 101 13.97 -10.51 -10.34
N THR A 102 14.11 -9.29 -10.85
CA THR A 102 15.09 -8.95 -11.89
C THR A 102 16.14 -7.99 -11.35
N PRO A 103 17.39 -8.08 -11.84
CA PRO A 103 18.43 -7.10 -11.51
C PRO A 103 18.00 -5.69 -11.91
N LYS A 104 18.33 -4.71 -11.07
CA LYS A 104 18.19 -3.28 -11.35
C LYS A 104 19.56 -2.78 -11.84
N PRO A 105 19.67 -1.87 -12.81
CA PRO A 105 18.61 -1.11 -13.52
C PRO A 105 17.94 -1.85 -14.71
N PRO A 106 16.77 -1.38 -15.18
CA PRO A 106 16.04 -0.19 -14.72
C PRO A 106 15.34 -0.41 -13.37
N TYR A 107 15.19 0.68 -12.60
CA TYR A 107 14.38 0.68 -11.38
C TYR A 107 12.89 0.84 -11.74
N PRO A 108 11.95 0.28 -10.95
CA PRO A 108 10.51 0.41 -11.19
C PRO A 108 10.01 1.84 -11.36
N ALA A 109 10.57 2.77 -10.58
CA ALA A 109 10.25 4.18 -10.65
C ALA A 109 10.54 4.80 -12.03
N VAL A 110 11.41 4.16 -12.83
CA VAL A 110 11.70 4.55 -14.22
C VAL A 110 10.92 3.65 -15.19
N GLN A 111 11.00 2.34 -14.99
CA GLN A 111 10.35 1.34 -15.85
C GLN A 111 9.93 0.14 -14.99
N GLY A 112 8.67 0.12 -14.58
CA GLY A 112 8.06 -0.94 -13.78
C GLY A 112 6.91 -1.60 -14.53
N LEU A 113 5.71 -1.56 -13.93
CA LEU A 113 4.52 -2.24 -14.42
C LEU A 113 4.17 -1.83 -15.86
N TRP A 114 4.13 -2.81 -16.76
CA TRP A 114 3.91 -2.65 -18.20
C TRP A 114 4.82 -1.59 -18.84
N GLY A 115 6.05 -1.49 -18.33
CA GLY A 115 7.05 -0.54 -18.80
C GLY A 115 6.78 0.91 -18.41
N LYS A 116 5.84 1.18 -17.50
CA LYS A 116 5.53 2.52 -17.00
C LYS A 116 6.26 2.81 -15.67
N PRO A 117 6.63 4.08 -15.40
CA PRO A 117 7.08 4.50 -14.07
C PRO A 117 6.11 4.02 -12.98
N THR A 118 6.60 3.21 -12.05
CA THR A 118 5.79 2.56 -11.02
C THR A 118 6.49 2.65 -9.69
N VAL A 119 5.78 3.08 -8.66
CA VAL A 119 6.29 3.10 -7.30
C VAL A 119 5.58 2.03 -6.49
N VAL A 120 6.37 1.16 -5.86
CA VAL A 120 5.87 0.11 -4.97
C VAL A 120 6.13 0.54 -3.53
N ASN A 121 5.08 0.65 -2.74
CA ASN A 121 5.17 0.97 -1.31
C ASN A 121 4.46 -0.10 -0.48
N ASN A 122 4.94 -0.28 0.75
CA ASN A 122 4.25 -1.09 1.73
C ASN A 122 2.92 -0.42 2.18
N VAL A 123 1.97 -1.24 2.61
CA VAL A 123 0.67 -0.83 3.13
C VAL A 123 0.80 0.18 4.28
N GLU A 124 1.66 -0.07 5.26
CA GLU A 124 1.87 0.82 6.41
C GLU A 124 2.40 2.19 5.96
N THR A 125 3.33 2.21 5.00
CA THR A 125 3.87 3.46 4.44
C THR A 125 2.75 4.32 3.86
N LEU A 126 1.90 3.75 3.00
CA LEU A 126 0.75 4.47 2.43
C LEU A 126 -0.26 4.85 3.52
N GLY A 127 -0.52 3.96 4.47
CA GLY A 127 -1.40 4.24 5.60
C GLY A 127 -0.96 5.41 6.47
N ASN A 128 0.34 5.75 6.51
CA ASN A 128 0.83 6.89 7.25
C ASN A 128 0.70 8.22 6.50
N VAL A 129 0.57 8.21 5.17
CA VAL A 129 0.57 9.42 4.32
C VAL A 129 -0.52 10.41 4.74
N SER A 130 -1.77 9.97 4.90
CA SER A 130 -2.86 10.90 5.24
C SER A 130 -2.74 11.48 6.66
N THR A 131 -2.14 10.73 7.58
CA THR A 131 -1.86 11.23 8.94
C THR A 131 -0.74 12.25 8.92
N ILE A 132 0.32 12.00 8.15
CA ILE A 132 1.45 12.92 7.96
C ILE A 132 0.97 14.24 7.35
N LEU A 133 0.11 14.21 6.33
CA LEU A 133 -0.42 15.44 5.74
C LEU A 133 -1.31 16.22 6.71
N ARG A 134 -2.16 15.53 7.47
CA ARG A 134 -3.08 16.19 8.42
C ARG A 134 -2.36 16.81 9.61
N LYS A 135 -1.32 16.16 10.13
CA LYS A 135 -0.60 16.61 11.34
C LYS A 135 0.70 17.36 11.03
N GLY A 136 1.16 17.32 9.79
CA GLY A 136 2.41 17.91 9.33
C GLY A 136 3.61 16.97 9.45
N ALA A 137 4.56 17.11 8.53
CA ALA A 137 5.79 16.31 8.50
C ALA A 137 6.65 16.49 9.76
N GLY A 138 6.68 17.70 10.33
CA GLY A 138 7.39 17.99 11.57
C GLY A 138 6.86 17.21 12.77
N TRP A 139 5.53 17.02 12.85
CA TRP A 139 4.92 16.18 13.88
C TRP A 139 5.37 14.73 13.74
N PHE A 140 5.31 14.17 12.53
CA PHE A 140 5.75 12.79 12.29
C PHE A 140 7.25 12.61 12.59
N ALA A 141 8.07 13.58 12.17
CA ALA A 141 9.52 13.56 12.40
C ALA A 141 9.95 13.91 13.84
N SER A 142 9.03 14.37 14.68
CA SER A 142 9.30 14.57 16.12
C SER A 142 9.36 13.26 16.89
N MET A 143 8.82 12.18 16.32
CA MET A 143 8.85 10.83 16.89
C MET A 143 10.03 10.02 16.34
N GLY A 144 10.53 9.07 17.13
CA GLY A 144 11.64 8.21 16.78
C GLY A 144 13.02 8.85 16.99
N THR A 145 14.04 8.36 16.27
CA THR A 145 15.43 8.84 16.36
C THR A 145 15.77 9.83 15.25
N GLU A 146 17.00 10.32 15.18
CA GLU A 146 17.44 11.21 14.09
C GLU A 146 17.29 10.56 12.71
N LYS A 147 17.63 9.28 12.57
CA LYS A 147 17.62 8.55 11.29
C LYS A 147 16.39 7.67 11.07
N SER A 148 15.58 7.44 12.10
CA SER A 148 14.38 6.61 12.04
C SER A 148 13.19 7.39 12.59
N LYS A 149 12.50 8.08 11.71
CA LYS A 149 11.43 9.03 12.02
C LYS A 149 10.06 8.37 11.99
N GLY A 150 9.17 8.83 12.87
CA GLY A 150 7.80 8.35 12.96
C GLY A 150 7.62 7.15 13.88
N THR A 151 6.48 6.49 13.72
CA THR A 151 6.09 5.29 14.47
C THR A 151 6.22 4.04 13.62
N LYS A 152 6.24 2.87 14.27
CA LYS A 152 6.26 1.58 13.60
C LYS A 152 5.33 0.59 14.30
N VAL A 153 4.52 -0.12 13.52
CA VAL A 153 3.74 -1.25 14.02
C VAL A 153 4.63 -2.48 14.13
N PHE A 154 4.72 -3.02 15.34
CA PHE A 154 5.41 -4.27 15.67
C PHE A 154 4.41 -5.41 15.83
N ALA A 155 4.75 -6.57 15.26
CA ALA A 155 4.02 -7.81 15.47
C ALA A 155 4.74 -8.66 16.52
N LEU A 156 4.19 -8.68 17.74
CA LEU A 156 4.70 -9.46 18.86
C LEU A 156 4.17 -10.89 18.75
N THR A 157 5.07 -11.83 18.45
CA THR A 157 4.76 -13.25 18.25
C THR A 157 5.85 -14.15 18.84
N GLY A 158 5.57 -15.43 19.01
CA GLY A 158 6.50 -16.39 19.61
C GLY A 158 6.18 -16.67 21.08
N ASP A 159 7.20 -17.09 21.83
CA ASP A 159 7.07 -17.49 23.23
C ASP A 159 7.07 -16.27 24.18
N ILE A 160 5.94 -15.58 24.24
CA ILE A 160 5.72 -14.40 25.07
C ILE A 160 4.31 -14.41 25.66
N LYS A 161 4.12 -13.72 26.80
CA LYS A 161 2.83 -13.69 27.50
C LYS A 161 1.70 -13.01 26.71
N ASN A 162 2.00 -11.88 26.05
CA ASN A 162 1.02 -11.07 25.35
C ASN A 162 1.43 -10.92 23.88
N THR A 163 0.74 -11.64 22.99
CA THR A 163 0.93 -11.53 21.54
C THR A 163 -0.02 -10.50 20.94
N GLY A 164 0.38 -9.82 19.87
CA GLY A 164 -0.49 -8.85 19.20
C GLY A 164 0.26 -7.86 18.30
N LEU A 165 -0.44 -6.79 17.93
CA LEU A 165 0.15 -5.63 17.26
C LEU A 165 0.25 -4.47 18.22
N VAL A 166 1.39 -3.80 18.23
CA VAL A 166 1.64 -2.59 19.01
C VAL A 166 2.32 -1.57 18.11
N GLU A 167 1.76 -0.37 18.01
CA GLU A 167 2.42 0.77 17.40
C GLU A 167 3.25 1.49 18.46
N VAL A 168 4.52 1.78 18.15
CA VAL A 168 5.47 2.48 19.02
C VAL A 168 6.13 3.61 18.27
#